data_AF-A0A6I1R5R4-F1
#
_entry.id   AF-A0A6I1R5R4-F1
#
_cell.length_a   1.000
_cell.length_b   1.000
_cell.length_c   1.000
_cell.angle_alpha   90.00
_cell.angle_beta   90.00
_cell.angle_gamma   90.00
#
_symmetry.space_group_name_H-M   'P 1'
#
loop_
_entity.id
_entity.type
_entity.pdbx_description
1 polymer ?
#
loop_
_entity_poly.entity_id
_entity_poly.type
_entity_poly.pdbx_seq_one_letter_code
_entity_poly.pdbx_strand_id
1 'polypeptide(L)'
;MRYCLNRLKIPNVLRMAFGGYGYSKIKRDKVQIQARPSCSPFLMKARSILRVNATAPQIQLIYALNPVILGWTNYHRHIVATRMFRKVDYVLWHCLWRWAKRRHSNKSAGWRLKRYWHSISGRSWRFAAETGKRKPDGGKDWLPLVCANQTMIRRHLKIGSNANPYDSEWRSYFAARGTAKRIGATGPDYRLS
;
A
#
# COMPACT_ATOMS: atom_id res chain seq x y z
N MET A 1 23.20 8.93 -0.95
CA MET A 1 21.99 9.53 -1.56
C MET A 1 20.98 9.83 -0.45
N ARG A 2 20.56 11.09 -0.39
CA ARG A 2 20.06 11.81 0.79
C ARG A 2 18.62 11.41 1.12
N TYR A 3 18.38 11.00 2.37
CA TYR A 3 17.05 11.09 2.95
C TYR A 3 16.67 12.57 3.01
N CYS A 4 15.53 12.91 2.42
CA CYS A 4 14.99 14.26 2.37
C CYS A 4 14.58 14.69 3.79
N LEU A 5 15.55 15.17 4.55
CA LEU A 5 15.37 15.97 5.76
C LEU A 5 14.99 17.39 5.32
N ASN A 6 13.72 17.61 5.00
CA ASN A 6 13.17 18.96 4.98
C ASN A 6 12.19 19.14 6.13
N ARG A 7 12.78 19.58 7.25
CA ARG A 7 12.29 20.60 8.19
C ARG A 7 10.80 20.95 8.06
N LEU A 8 9.94 20.15 8.70
CA LEU A 8 8.61 20.60 9.07
C LEU A 8 8.71 21.20 10.48
N LYS A 9 8.63 22.53 10.57
CA LYS A 9 8.34 23.24 11.81
C LYS A 9 7.06 22.64 12.39
N ILE A 10 7.17 22.05 13.57
CA ILE A 10 6.05 21.54 14.37
C ILE A 10 5.54 22.73 15.20
N PRO A 11 4.34 23.28 14.96
CA PRO A 11 3.70 24.09 15.99
C PRO A 11 3.14 23.18 17.07
N ASN A 12 3.25 23.70 18.29
CA ASN A 12 2.95 23.09 19.57
C ASN A 12 1.56 22.45 19.68
N VAL A 13 1.54 21.44 20.56
CA VAL A 13 0.38 20.77 21.15
C VAL A 13 -0.61 21.81 21.71
N LEU A 14 -1.89 21.72 21.32
CA LEU A 14 -3.01 21.68 22.28
C LEU A 14 -4.35 21.38 21.57
N ARG A 15 -5.22 20.75 22.36
CA ARG A 15 -6.69 20.66 22.27
C ARG A 15 -7.31 19.42 21.62
N MET A 16 -7.73 18.53 22.52
CA MET A 16 -8.79 17.54 22.38
C MET A 16 -10.06 18.15 21.74
N ALA A 17 -10.71 17.38 20.86
CA ALA A 17 -12.15 17.42 20.68
C ALA A 17 -12.64 16.06 20.17
N PHE A 18 -13.64 15.55 20.86
CA PHE A 18 -14.38 14.32 20.60
C PHE A 18 -15.25 14.45 19.34
N GLY A 19 -15.40 13.35 18.61
CA GLY A 19 -16.49 13.15 17.65
C GLY A 19 -16.43 13.96 16.34
N GLY A 20 -16.75 13.30 15.23
CA GLY A 20 -17.09 13.99 13.98
C GLY A 20 -16.02 13.92 12.90
N TYR A 21 -16.38 13.24 11.82
CA TYR A 21 -15.62 13.14 10.57
C TYR A 21 -15.27 14.54 10.02
N GLY A 22 -13.98 14.84 9.84
CA GLY A 22 -13.53 16.10 9.22
C GLY A 22 -13.51 16.01 7.69
N TYR A 23 -14.30 16.86 7.03
CA TYR A 23 -14.31 17.06 5.58
C TYR A 23 -13.56 18.35 5.23
N SER A 24 -12.57 18.29 4.33
CA SER A 24 -11.94 19.49 3.76
C SER A 24 -12.40 19.63 2.30
N LYS A 25 -13.21 20.66 2.01
CA LYS A 25 -13.65 20.98 0.63
C LYS A 25 -12.46 21.55 -0.15
N ILE A 26 -12.00 20.83 -1.16
CA ILE A 26 -11.16 21.38 -2.24
C ILE A 26 -12.09 21.57 -3.44
N LYS A 27 -12.24 22.82 -3.89
CA LYS A 27 -13.07 23.22 -5.03
C LYS A 27 -12.25 23.02 -6.32
N ARG A 28 -12.64 22.04 -7.15
CA ARG A 28 -12.48 21.91 -8.62
C ARG A 28 -12.39 20.42 -8.99
N ASP A 29 -13.23 20.03 -9.93
CA ASP A 29 -13.53 18.69 -10.44
C ASP A 29 -14.03 17.67 -9.40
N LYS A 30 -15.23 17.14 -9.65
CA LYS A 30 -15.97 16.23 -8.79
C LYS A 30 -15.28 14.84 -8.71
N VAL A 31 -14.11 14.79 -8.11
CA VAL A 31 -13.52 13.55 -7.59
C VAL A 31 -14.33 13.19 -6.36
N GLN A 32 -15.01 12.05 -6.39
CA GLN A 32 -15.72 11.50 -5.23
C GLN A 32 -14.67 11.09 -4.18
N ILE A 33 -14.24 12.04 -3.35
CA ILE A 33 -13.29 11.81 -2.26
C ILE A 33 -14.06 11.08 -1.16
N GLN A 34 -13.99 9.75 -1.17
CA GLN A 34 -14.42 8.95 -0.04
C GLN A 34 -13.65 9.41 1.21
N ALA A 35 -14.34 9.47 2.37
CA ALA A 35 -13.73 9.83 3.64
C ALA A 35 -12.47 8.99 3.86
N ARG A 36 -11.35 9.61 4.28
CA ARG A 36 -10.05 8.94 4.40
C ARG A 36 -10.20 7.72 5.32
N PRO A 37 -10.09 6.47 4.81
CA PRO A 37 -10.25 5.31 5.66
C PRO A 37 -9.20 5.32 6.78
N SER A 38 -9.59 4.93 7.99
CA SER A 38 -8.62 4.80 9.07
C SER A 38 -7.69 3.62 8.78
N CYS A 39 -6.39 3.88 8.65
CA CYS A 39 -5.38 2.82 8.54
C CYS A 39 -5.04 2.18 9.90
N SER A 40 -5.60 2.68 11.00
CA SER A 40 -5.28 2.22 12.36
C SER A 40 -5.63 0.74 12.60
N PRO A 41 -6.85 0.25 12.27
CA PRO A 41 -7.22 -1.15 12.53
C PRO A 41 -6.32 -2.14 11.79
N PHE A 42 -5.99 -1.82 10.54
CA PHE A 42 -5.05 -2.60 9.74
C PHE A 42 -3.65 -2.64 10.39
N LEU A 43 -3.13 -1.49 10.80
CA LEU A 43 -1.81 -1.42 11.45
C LEU A 43 -1.79 -2.14 12.80
N MET A 44 -2.89 -2.11 13.55
CA MET A 44 -3.04 -2.89 14.79
C MET A 44 -2.97 -4.38 14.51
N LYS A 45 -3.68 -4.87 13.49
CA LYS A 45 -3.63 -6.27 13.06
C LYS A 45 -2.23 -6.68 12.59
N ALA A 46 -1.56 -5.86 11.79
CA ALA A 46 -0.19 -6.16 11.35
C ALA A 46 0.80 -6.19 12.55
N ARG A 47 0.63 -5.28 13.51
CA ARG A 47 1.44 -5.28 14.74
C ARG A 47 1.17 -6.50 15.62
N SER A 48 -0.08 -6.94 15.74
CA SER A 48 -0.38 -8.14 16.54
C SER A 48 0.25 -9.38 15.91
N ILE A 49 0.18 -9.54 14.58
CA ILE A 49 0.87 -10.61 13.85
C ILE A 49 2.37 -10.58 14.14
N LEU A 50 3.01 -9.41 14.07
CA LEU A 50 4.44 -9.24 14.36
C LEU A 50 4.82 -9.52 15.83
N ARG A 51 3.89 -9.30 16.77
CA ARG A 51 4.09 -9.56 18.20
C ARG A 51 3.99 -11.05 18.50
N VAL A 52 2.97 -11.73 17.98
CA VAL A 52 2.79 -13.19 18.12
C VAL A 52 3.97 -13.92 17.49
N ASN A 53 4.45 -13.44 16.33
CA ASN A 53 5.57 -14.02 15.59
C ASN A 53 6.92 -13.39 15.95
N ALA A 54 7.16 -13.04 17.22
CA ALA A 54 8.38 -12.33 17.62
C ALA A 54 9.68 -13.11 17.34
N THR A 55 9.63 -14.45 17.39
CA THR A 55 10.76 -15.37 17.18
C THR A 55 10.63 -16.21 15.90
N ALA A 56 9.51 -16.12 15.18
CA ALA A 56 9.23 -16.91 13.98
C ALA A 56 10.22 -16.61 12.84
N PRO A 57 10.62 -17.57 12.00
CA PRO A 57 11.51 -17.32 10.86
C PRO A 57 10.94 -16.26 9.89
N GLN A 58 11.84 -15.58 9.18
CA GLN A 58 11.50 -14.49 8.27
C GLN A 58 10.43 -14.89 7.22
N ILE A 59 10.54 -16.11 6.69
CA ILE A 59 9.64 -16.60 5.66
C ILE A 59 8.20 -16.73 6.16
N GLN A 60 7.99 -17.27 7.37
CA GLN A 60 6.67 -17.39 7.98
C GLN A 60 6.03 -16.03 8.22
N LEU A 61 6.84 -15.04 8.63
CA LEU A 61 6.36 -13.69 8.83
C LEU A 61 5.85 -13.05 7.52
N ILE A 62 6.54 -13.30 6.41
CA ILE A 62 6.12 -12.81 5.09
C ILE A 62 4.84 -13.51 4.64
N TYR A 63 4.72 -14.82 4.85
CA TYR A 63 3.48 -15.55 4.55
C TYR A 63 2.29 -15.06 5.37
N ALA A 64 2.48 -14.71 6.64
CA ALA A 64 1.41 -14.18 7.47
C ALA A 64 0.98 -12.75 7.08
N LEU A 65 1.95 -11.89 6.71
CA LEU A 65 1.67 -10.49 6.40
C LEU A 65 1.15 -10.25 4.98
N ASN A 66 1.64 -10.99 3.99
CA ASN A 66 1.32 -10.74 2.58
C ASN A 66 -0.20 -10.80 2.28
N PRO A 67 -0.95 -11.83 2.70
CA PRO A 67 -2.39 -11.89 2.46
C PRO A 67 -3.15 -10.73 3.11
N VAL A 68 -2.74 -10.31 4.31
CA VAL A 68 -3.37 -9.20 5.03
C VAL A 68 -3.13 -7.87 4.33
N ILE A 69 -1.90 -7.63 3.86
CA ILE A 69 -1.55 -6.44 3.08
C ILE A 69 -2.30 -6.45 1.74
N LEU A 70 -2.30 -7.58 1.02
CA LEU A 70 -2.98 -7.72 -0.27
C LEU A 70 -4.49 -7.51 -0.14
N GLY A 71 -5.16 -8.12 0.84
CA GLY A 71 -6.59 -7.93 1.06
C GLY A 71 -6.93 -6.47 1.35
N TRP A 72 -6.18 -5.84 2.26
CA TRP A 72 -6.40 -4.44 2.63
C TRP A 72 -6.14 -3.47 1.47
N THR A 73 -5.05 -3.65 0.73
CA THR A 73 -4.72 -2.82 -0.43
C THR A 73 -5.72 -2.97 -1.56
N ASN A 74 -6.16 -4.20 -1.84
CA ASN A 74 -7.20 -4.46 -2.84
C ASN A 74 -8.53 -3.80 -2.47
N TYR A 75 -8.91 -3.82 -1.20
CA TYR A 75 -10.11 -3.13 -0.72
C TYR A 75 -10.01 -1.60 -0.91
N HIS A 76 -8.86 -1.02 -0.61
CA HIS A 76 -8.65 0.44 -0.69
C HIS A 76 -8.14 0.95 -2.04
N ARG A 77 -7.91 0.08 -3.04
CA ARG A 77 -7.35 0.46 -4.34
C ARG A 77 -8.21 1.45 -5.13
N HIS A 78 -9.49 1.56 -4.77
CA HIS A 78 -10.46 2.40 -5.46
C HIS A 78 -10.51 3.84 -4.94
N ILE A 79 -9.93 4.06 -3.76
CA ILE A 79 -9.90 5.36 -3.08
C ILE A 79 -8.58 6.07 -3.42
N VAL A 80 -8.53 7.40 -3.32
CA VAL A 80 -7.28 8.18 -3.45
C VAL A 80 -6.35 7.87 -2.27
N ALA A 81 -5.69 6.71 -2.32
CA ALA A 81 -5.04 6.08 -1.18
C ALA A 81 -3.50 6.14 -1.23
N THR A 82 -2.87 6.80 -2.22
CA THR A 82 -1.40 6.81 -2.38
C THR A 82 -0.67 7.26 -1.12
N ARG A 83 -1.12 8.36 -0.50
CA ARG A 83 -0.51 8.88 0.74
C ARG A 83 -0.69 7.91 1.91
N MET A 84 -1.83 7.21 1.96
CA MET A 84 -2.11 6.21 2.99
C MET A 84 -1.23 4.97 2.83
N PHE A 85 -1.08 4.47 1.60
CA PHE A 85 -0.21 3.34 1.31
C PHE A 85 1.25 3.62 1.68
N ARG A 86 1.76 4.82 1.36
CA ARG A 86 3.09 5.26 1.81
C ARG A 86 3.23 5.31 3.33
N LYS A 87 2.22 5.84 4.03
CA LYS A 87 2.21 5.88 5.50
C LYS A 87 2.23 4.48 6.11
N VAL A 88 1.44 3.57 5.54
CA VAL A 88 1.38 2.17 5.98
C VAL A 88 2.71 1.47 5.76
N ASP A 89 3.30 1.58 4.56
CA ASP A 89 4.60 0.98 4.25
C ASP A 89 5.70 1.50 5.21
N TYR A 90 5.70 2.80 5.53
CA TYR A 90 6.61 3.39 6.49
C TYR A 90 6.45 2.79 7.90
N VAL A 91 5.22 2.69 8.41
CA VAL A 91 4.97 2.12 9.73
C VAL A 91 5.33 0.64 9.77
N LEU A 92 4.99 -0.12 8.72
CA LEU A 92 5.36 -1.54 8.60
C LEU A 92 6.88 -1.72 8.62
N TRP A 93 7.61 -0.89 7.87
CA TRP A 93 9.07 -0.92 7.86
C TRP A 93 9.66 -0.75 9.26
N HIS A 94 9.16 0.22 10.04
CA HIS A 94 9.62 0.42 11.42
C HIS A 94 9.24 -0.74 12.35
N CYS A 95 8.07 -1.35 12.17
CA CYS A 95 7.67 -2.51 12.96
C CYS A 95 8.56 -3.73 12.66
N LEU A 96 8.88 -3.95 11.38
CA LEU A 96 9.82 -5.00 10.93
C LEU A 96 11.25 -4.73 11.41
N TRP A 97 11.69 -3.47 11.40
CA TRP A 97 12.99 -3.08 11.96
C TRP A 97 13.09 -3.41 13.45
N ARG A 98 12.04 -3.10 14.24
CA ARG A 98 11.99 -3.47 15.66
C ARG A 98 11.99 -4.97 15.87
N TRP A 99 11.27 -5.71 15.03
CA TRP A 99 11.29 -7.18 15.04
C TRP A 99 12.70 -7.74 14.78
N ALA A 100 13.38 -7.23 13.73
CA ALA A 100 14.75 -7.64 13.40
C ALA A 100 15.76 -7.27 14.50
N LYS A 101 15.60 -6.08 15.10
CA LYS A 101 16.43 -5.63 16.24
C LYS A 101 16.25 -6.55 17.45
N ARG A 102 15.01 -6.97 17.75
CA ARG A 102 14.72 -7.87 18.87
C ARG A 102 15.36 -9.24 18.67
N ARG A 103 15.24 -9.80 17.46
CA ARG A 103 15.78 -11.12 17.14
C ARG A 103 17.31 -11.18 17.18
N HIS A 104 17.96 -10.08 16.82
CA HIS A 104 19.40 -9.97 16.78
C HIS A 104 19.87 -8.70 17.50
N SER A 105 19.69 -8.68 18.82
CA SER A 105 20.11 -7.57 19.68
C SER A 105 21.61 -7.30 19.56
N ASN A 106 22.42 -8.37 19.52
CA ASN A 106 23.89 -8.29 19.53
C ASN A 106 24.52 -8.00 18.16
N LYS A 107 23.71 -7.83 17.10
CA LYS A 107 24.23 -7.54 15.75
C LYS A 107 24.12 -6.05 15.43
N SER A 108 24.97 -5.57 14.52
CA SER A 108 24.94 -4.18 14.07
C SER A 108 23.70 -3.89 13.20
N ALA A 109 23.36 -2.61 13.06
CA ALA A 109 22.27 -2.18 12.17
C ALA A 109 22.56 -2.57 10.71
N GLY A 110 23.81 -2.40 10.25
CA GLY A 110 24.23 -2.79 8.90
C GLY A 110 24.09 -4.29 8.63
N TRP A 111 24.39 -5.12 9.62
CA TRP A 111 24.20 -6.57 9.49
C TRP A 111 22.72 -6.94 9.34
N ARG A 112 21.84 -6.41 10.20
CA ARG A 112 20.39 -6.65 10.12
C ARG A 112 19.83 -6.22 8.79
N LEU A 113 20.33 -5.10 8.28
CA LEU A 113 19.93 -4.61 6.99
C LEU A 113 20.30 -5.60 5.87
N LYS A 114 21.59 -5.95 5.76
CA LYS A 114 22.08 -6.88 4.74
C LYS A 114 21.41 -8.26 4.82
N ARG A 115 21.02 -8.68 6.02
CA ARG A 115 20.41 -9.99 6.29
C ARG A 115 18.94 -10.10 5.87
N TYR A 116 18.17 -9.02 5.96
CA TYR A 116 16.71 -9.07 5.81
C TYR A 116 16.17 -8.19 4.68
N TRP A 117 16.91 -7.14 4.31
CA TRP A 117 16.52 -6.19 3.28
C TRP A 117 17.41 -6.36 2.06
N HIS A 118 16.78 -6.67 0.93
CA HIS A 118 17.44 -6.97 -0.33
C HIS A 118 16.97 -6.02 -1.44
N SER A 119 17.76 -5.95 -2.51
CA SER A 119 17.34 -5.29 -3.75
C SER A 119 16.67 -6.31 -4.66
N ILE A 120 15.39 -6.10 -4.95
CA ILE A 120 14.57 -7.03 -5.75
C ILE A 120 13.78 -6.21 -6.76
N SER A 121 13.83 -6.62 -8.03
CA SER A 121 13.08 -6.00 -9.14
C SER A 121 13.32 -4.49 -9.25
N GLY A 122 14.59 -4.07 -9.22
CA GLY A 122 14.99 -2.66 -9.36
C GLY A 122 14.73 -1.78 -8.14
N ARG A 123 14.23 -2.35 -7.02
CA ARG A 123 13.99 -1.61 -5.78
C ARG A 123 14.81 -2.16 -4.63
N SER A 124 15.62 -1.28 -4.05
CA SER A 124 16.41 -1.55 -2.86
C SER A 124 15.55 -1.53 -1.58
N TRP A 125 16.07 -2.16 -0.52
CA TRP A 125 15.47 -2.13 0.82
C TRP A 125 14.09 -2.80 0.90
N ARG A 126 13.93 -3.95 0.24
CA ARG A 126 12.72 -4.80 0.38
C ARG A 126 12.97 -5.90 1.40
N PHE A 127 12.07 -6.00 2.38
CA PHE A 127 12.10 -7.12 3.31
C PHE A 127 11.76 -8.42 2.56
N ALA A 128 12.70 -9.35 2.48
CA ALA A 128 12.54 -10.55 1.66
C ALA A 128 13.31 -11.74 2.20
N ALA A 129 12.71 -12.92 2.13
CA ALA A 129 13.33 -14.19 2.53
C ALA A 129 13.67 -15.01 1.28
N GLU A 130 14.76 -15.78 1.34
CA GLU A 130 15.09 -16.75 0.30
C GLU A 130 14.18 -17.97 0.45
N THR A 131 13.51 -18.40 -0.63
CA THR A 131 12.57 -19.54 -0.62
C THR A 131 13.31 -20.88 -0.68
N GLY A 132 14.61 -20.87 -1.00
CA GLY A 132 15.42 -22.08 -1.27
C GLY A 132 15.20 -22.68 -2.66
N LYS A 133 14.23 -22.16 -3.41
CA LYS A 133 14.00 -22.51 -4.82
C LYS A 133 14.93 -21.73 -5.73
N ARG A 134 15.29 -22.32 -6.87
CA ARG A 134 15.99 -21.62 -7.95
C ARG A 134 14.98 -21.18 -8.99
N LYS A 135 15.18 -19.99 -9.53
CA LYS A 135 14.50 -19.53 -10.73
C LYS A 135 14.98 -20.34 -11.94
N PRO A 136 14.22 -20.38 -13.03
CA PRO A 136 14.66 -21.00 -14.29
C PRO A 136 16.03 -20.48 -14.75
N ASP A 137 16.31 -19.20 -14.50
CA ASP A 137 17.57 -18.53 -14.83
C ASP A 137 18.74 -18.88 -13.86
N GLY A 138 18.57 -19.87 -12.98
CA GLY A 138 19.57 -20.27 -11.97
C GLY A 138 19.71 -19.33 -10.76
N GLY A 139 19.07 -18.16 -10.82
CA GLY A 139 19.06 -17.19 -9.72
C GLY A 139 18.28 -17.65 -8.48
N LYS A 140 18.64 -17.10 -7.32
CA LYS A 140 17.91 -17.35 -6.06
C LYS A 140 16.48 -16.84 -6.14
N ASP A 141 15.52 -17.65 -5.71
CA ASP A 141 14.14 -17.22 -5.56
C ASP A 141 13.93 -16.51 -4.22
N TRP A 142 13.37 -15.31 -4.29
CA TRP A 142 13.13 -14.45 -3.14
C TRP A 142 11.62 -14.27 -2.97
N LEU A 143 11.16 -14.43 -1.74
CA LEU A 143 9.81 -14.08 -1.31
C LEU A 143 9.83 -12.68 -0.67
N PRO A 144 9.51 -11.61 -1.41
CA PRO A 144 9.43 -10.27 -0.85
C PRO A 144 8.11 -10.04 -0.09
N LEU A 145 8.16 -9.13 0.88
CA LEU A 145 6.97 -8.52 1.43
C LEU A 145 6.31 -7.63 0.36
N VAL A 146 4.98 -7.73 0.28
CA VAL A 146 4.17 -6.86 -0.58
C VAL A 146 4.25 -5.42 -0.09
N CYS A 147 4.46 -4.48 -1.01
CA CYS A 147 4.42 -3.05 -0.72
C CYS A 147 3.05 -2.50 -1.11
N ALA A 148 2.38 -1.82 -0.18
CA ALA A 148 1.07 -1.23 -0.43
C ALA A 148 1.14 -0.17 -1.53
N ASN A 149 2.22 0.63 -1.55
CA ASN A 149 2.42 1.68 -2.55
C ASN A 149 2.66 1.16 -3.98
N GLN A 150 2.88 -0.14 -4.17
CA GLN A 150 3.00 -0.74 -5.51
C GLN A 150 1.63 -1.09 -6.12
N THR A 151 0.58 -1.12 -5.30
CA THR A 151 -0.75 -1.49 -5.81
C THR A 151 -1.31 -0.41 -6.73
N MET A 152 -1.77 -0.83 -7.90
CA MET A 152 -2.35 0.06 -8.88
C MET A 152 -3.72 0.55 -8.42
N ILE A 153 -3.83 1.86 -8.20
CA ILE A 153 -5.07 2.55 -7.86
C ILE A 153 -6.01 2.50 -9.08
N ARG A 154 -7.19 1.90 -8.91
CA ARG A 154 -8.19 1.75 -9.98
C ARG A 154 -9.43 2.55 -9.62
N ARG A 155 -9.63 3.68 -10.28
CA ARG A 155 -10.79 4.54 -10.06
C ARG A 155 -12.01 3.98 -10.77
N HIS A 156 -13.17 4.02 -10.13
CA HIS A 156 -14.42 3.74 -10.80
C HIS A 156 -14.78 4.90 -11.72
N LEU A 157 -15.01 4.61 -13.00
CA LEU A 157 -15.66 5.55 -13.90
C LEU A 157 -17.13 5.66 -13.48
N LYS A 158 -17.66 6.87 -13.32
CA LYS A 158 -19.08 7.06 -13.01
C LYS A 158 -19.94 6.67 -14.23
N ILE A 159 -21.09 6.04 -14.01
CA ILE A 159 -22.10 5.88 -15.07
C ILE A 159 -22.84 7.21 -15.20
N GLY A 160 -23.09 7.68 -16.43
CA GLY A 160 -23.93 8.86 -16.64
C GLY A 160 -25.28 8.61 -16.00
N SER A 161 -25.79 9.57 -15.21
CA SER A 161 -27.05 9.40 -14.48
C SER A 161 -28.23 9.09 -15.40
N ASN A 162 -28.16 9.56 -16.65
CA ASN A 162 -29.22 9.41 -17.65
C ASN A 162 -29.03 8.14 -18.51
N ALA A 163 -27.96 7.37 -18.29
CA ALA A 163 -27.68 6.19 -19.08
C ALA A 163 -28.59 5.03 -18.67
N ASN A 164 -29.50 4.63 -19.56
CA ASN A 164 -30.42 3.52 -19.34
C ASN A 164 -29.93 2.24 -20.07
N PRO A 165 -29.67 1.13 -19.37
CA PRO A 165 -29.25 -0.13 -20.00
C PRO A 165 -30.25 -0.74 -20.99
N TYR A 166 -31.54 -0.41 -20.86
CA TYR A 166 -32.62 -1.02 -21.65
C TYR A 166 -32.97 -0.23 -22.91
N ASP A 167 -32.44 0.97 -23.04
CA ASP A 167 -32.69 1.85 -24.17
C ASP A 167 -31.68 1.59 -25.29
N SER A 168 -32.16 1.48 -26.53
CA SER A 168 -31.35 1.16 -27.70
C SER A 168 -30.24 2.19 -27.96
N GLU A 169 -30.48 3.45 -27.62
CA GLU A 169 -29.53 4.55 -27.84
C GLU A 169 -28.24 4.39 -27.00
N TRP A 170 -28.33 3.75 -25.84
CA TRP A 170 -27.20 3.59 -24.90
C TRP A 170 -26.39 2.30 -25.12
N ARG A 171 -26.79 1.44 -26.06
CA ARG A 171 -26.09 0.17 -26.35
C ARG A 171 -24.62 0.38 -26.72
N SER A 172 -24.33 1.39 -27.56
CA SER A 172 -22.97 1.74 -27.97
C SER A 172 -22.12 2.23 -26.80
N TYR A 173 -22.69 3.04 -25.90
CA TYR A 173 -22.06 3.51 -24.67
C TYR A 173 -21.67 2.36 -23.74
N PHE A 174 -22.58 1.40 -23.48
CA PHE A 174 -22.30 0.25 -22.63
C PHE A 174 -21.34 -0.75 -23.28
N ALA A 175 -21.40 -0.92 -24.61
CA ALA A 175 -20.45 -1.76 -25.37
C ALA A 175 -19.02 -1.20 -25.29
N ALA A 176 -18.82 0.10 -25.57
CA ALA A 176 -17.52 0.76 -25.48
C ALA A 176 -16.97 0.71 -24.04
N ARG A 177 -17.83 0.92 -23.05
CA ARG A 177 -17.47 0.83 -21.63
C ARG A 177 -17.12 -0.58 -21.18
N GLY A 178 -17.79 -1.61 -21.71
CA GLY A 178 -17.47 -3.01 -21.49
C GLY A 178 -16.07 -3.37 -21.99
N THR A 179 -15.75 -2.92 -23.21
CA THR A 179 -14.42 -3.08 -23.81
C THR A 179 -13.33 -2.35 -23.01
N ALA A 180 -13.58 -1.11 -22.58
CA ALA A 180 -12.65 -0.36 -21.73
C ALA A 180 -12.41 -1.04 -20.36
N LYS A 181 -13.42 -1.69 -19.78
CA LYS A 181 -13.29 -2.47 -18.54
C LYS A 181 -12.37 -3.69 -18.72
N ARG A 182 -12.44 -4.37 -19.87
CA ARG A 182 -11.62 -5.56 -20.17
C ARG A 182 -10.16 -5.20 -20.43
N ILE A 183 -9.91 -4.10 -21.14
CA ILE A 183 -8.57 -3.63 -21.48
C ILE A 183 -7.84 -3.01 -20.26
N GLY A 184 -8.57 -2.76 -19.16
CA GLY A 184 -8.00 -2.14 -17.96
C GLY A 184 -7.59 -0.68 -18.18
N ALA A 185 -8.19 -0.03 -19.19
CA ALA A 185 -7.93 1.37 -19.53
C ALA A 185 -8.20 2.25 -18.30
N THR A 186 -7.11 2.69 -17.69
CA THR A 186 -7.14 3.71 -16.65
C THR A 186 -7.63 5.01 -17.25
N GLY A 187 -8.54 5.70 -16.56
CA GLY A 187 -8.85 7.10 -16.87
C GLY A 187 -7.58 7.96 -16.93
N PRO A 188 -7.65 9.18 -17.49
CA PRO A 188 -6.49 9.99 -17.83
C PRO A 188 -5.50 10.11 -16.66
N ASP A 189 -4.21 9.89 -16.97
CA ASP A 189 -3.10 9.99 -16.03
C ASP A 189 -2.83 11.47 -15.72
N TYR A 190 -3.45 12.00 -14.68
CA TYR A 190 -3.28 13.38 -14.21
C TYR A 190 -1.94 13.59 -13.46
N ARG A 191 -0.92 12.76 -13.72
CA ARG A 191 0.40 12.85 -13.05
C ARG A 191 1.36 13.85 -13.72
N LEU A 192 0.90 14.57 -14.73
CA LEU A 192 1.59 15.68 -15.39
C LEU A 192 0.68 16.91 -15.39
N SER A 193 0.53 17.55 -14.23
CA SER A 193 0.00 18.92 -14.05
C SER A 193 0.46 19.45 -12.69
#